data_AF-A0A3D6BX84-F1
#
_entry.id   AF-A0A3D6BX84-F1
#
_cell.length_a   1.000
_cell.length_b   1.000
_cell.length_c   1.000
_cell.angle_alpha   90.00
_cell.angle_beta   90.00
_cell.angle_gamma   90.00
#
_symmetry.space_group_name_H-M   'P 1'
#
loop_
_entity.id
_entity.type
_entity.pdbx_description
1 polymer ?
#
loop_
_entity_poly.entity_id
_entity_poly.type
_entity_poly.pdbx_seq_one_letter_code
_entity_poly.pdbx_strand_id
1 'polypeptide(L)' 'YILQYHLYLVALDRYLKFRLKDYDYETHFGGVFYLFIRGMRQDIDTGIYFHRPQADFITKFQGML' A
#
# COMPACT_ATOMS: atom_id res chain seq x y z
N TYR A 1 -1.35 4.69 13.37
CA TYR A 1 -0.53 4.28 12.21
C TYR A 1 -1.20 3.23 11.33
N ILE A 2 -1.74 2.14 11.88
CA ILE A 2 -2.40 1.08 11.09
C ILE A 2 -3.62 1.61 10.30
N LEU A 3 -4.48 2.44 10.89
CA LEU A 3 -5.70 2.90 10.20
C LEU A 3 -5.42 3.87 9.04
N GLN A 4 -4.53 4.86 9.25
CA GLN A 4 -4.14 5.82 8.20
C GLN A 4 -3.54 5.12 6.99
N TYR A 5 -2.70 4.12 7.21
CA TYR A 5 -2.13 3.29 6.15
C TYR A 5 -3.21 2.67 5.25
N HIS A 6 -4.21 2.03 5.86
CA HIS A 6 -5.27 1.34 5.13
C HIS A 6 -6.19 2.33 4.39
N LEU A 7 -6.41 3.52 4.94
CA LEU A 7 -7.12 4.58 4.24
C LEU A 7 -6.37 5.05 2.98
N TYR A 8 -5.05 5.26 3.07
CA TYR A 8 -4.25 5.63 1.90
C TYR A 8 -4.20 4.53 0.85
N LEU A 9 -4.10 3.27 1.26
CA LEU A 9 -4.17 2.12 0.37
C LEU A 9 -5.47 2.07 -0.43
N VAL A 10 -6.61 2.23 0.25
CA VAL A 10 -7.92 2.21 -0.41
C VAL A 10 -8.09 3.39 -1.34
N ALA A 11 -7.66 4.59 -0.93
CA ALA A 11 -7.69 5.76 -1.79
C ALA A 11 -6.82 5.56 -3.04
N LEU A 12 -5.63 4.98 -2.88
CA LEU A 12 -4.72 4.69 -3.98
C LEU A 12 -5.30 3.64 -4.94
N ASP A 13 -5.86 2.55 -4.42
CA ASP A 13 -6.52 1.53 -5.24
C ASP A 13 -7.69 2.11 -6.06
N ARG A 14 -8.56 2.90 -5.42
CA ARG A 14 -9.66 3.60 -6.13
C ARG A 14 -9.14 4.57 -7.18
N TYR A 15 -8.08 5.31 -6.87
CA TYR A 15 -7.45 6.25 -7.79
C TYR A 15 -6.84 5.54 -9.02
N LEU A 16 -6.13 4.43 -8.81
CA LEU A 16 -5.54 3.64 -9.89
C LEU A 16 -6.63 3.01 -10.77
N LYS A 17 -7.69 2.46 -10.19
CA LYS A 17 -8.88 1.98 -10.94
C LYS A 17 -9.52 3.06 -11.81
N PHE A 18 -9.53 4.29 -11.34
CA PHE A 18 -10.11 5.41 -12.10
C PHE A 18 -9.20 5.87 -13.26
N ARG A 19 -7.87 5.77 -13.09
CA ARG A 19 -6.89 6.33 -14.04
C ARG A 19 -6.35 5.32 -15.04
N LEU A 20 -6.24 4.06 -14.66
CA LEU A 20 -5.69 2.99 -15.48
C LEU A 20 -6.84 2.14 -16.02
N LYS A 21 -6.93 2.06 -17.35
CA LYS A 21 -7.85 1.14 -18.02
C LYS A 21 -7.37 -0.30 -17.75
N ASP A 22 -8.30 -1.20 -17.43
CA ASP A 22 -8.01 -2.61 -17.15
C ASP A 22 -7.07 -2.83 -15.95
N TYR A 23 -7.11 -1.93 -14.96
CA TYR A 23 -6.36 -2.09 -13.71
C TYR A 23 -6.77 -3.35 -12.95
N ASP A 24 -5.78 -4.17 -12.66
CA ASP A 24 -5.86 -5.33 -11.80
C ASP A 24 -4.88 -5.17 -10.63
N TYR A 25 -5.41 -5.22 -9.40
CA TYR A 25 -4.62 -5.05 -8.18
C TYR A 25 -3.50 -6.10 -8.08
N GLU A 26 -3.74 -7.35 -8.46
CA GLU A 26 -2.75 -8.41 -8.27
C GLU A 26 -1.51 -8.25 -9.15
N THR A 27 -1.68 -7.68 -10.33
CA THR A 27 -0.60 -7.48 -11.31
C THR A 27 -0.01 -6.07 -11.29
N HIS A 28 -0.80 -5.05 -10.95
CA HIS A 28 -0.38 -3.65 -11.02
C HIS A 28 -0.01 -3.06 -9.65
N PHE A 29 -0.42 -3.66 -8.54
CA PHE A 29 -0.11 -3.15 -7.21
C PHE A 29 1.14 -3.82 -6.61
N GLY A 30 2.19 -3.03 -6.41
CA GLY A 30 3.49 -3.50 -5.91
C GLY A 30 3.61 -3.66 -4.40
N GLY A 31 2.68 -3.11 -3.62
CA GLY A 31 2.80 -2.99 -2.17
C GLY A 31 3.17 -1.57 -1.74
N VAL A 32 3.49 -1.40 -0.46
CA VAL A 32 3.80 -0.10 0.14
C VAL A 32 5.09 -0.17 0.95
N PHE A 33 5.86 0.91 0.87
CA PHE A 33 7.07 1.11 1.64
C PHE A 33 6.85 2.18 2.70
N TYR A 34 7.17 1.84 3.94
CA TYR A 34 7.32 2.77 5.05
C TYR A 34 8.81 3.03 5.29
N LEU A 35 9.21 4.26 4.99
CA LEU A 35 10.60 4.70 5.12
C LEU A 35 10.76 5.44 6.44
N PHE A 36 11.37 4.79 7.43
CA PHE A 36 11.79 5.40 8.68
C PHE A 36 13.16 6.02 8.49
N ILE A 37 13.18 7.24 7.94
CA ILE A 37 14.39 7.97 7.54
C ILE A 37 15.47 8.00 8.63
N ARG A 38 15.08 8.13 9.90
CA ARG A 38 16.03 8.13 11.05
C ARG A 38 16.71 6.78 11.29
N GLY A 39 16.13 5.70 10.80
CA GLY A 39 16.66 4.33 10.91
C GLY A 39 17.44 3.87 9.68
N MET A 40 17.43 4.62 8.59
CA MET A 40 18.14 4.29 7.36
C MET A 40 19.65 4.54 7.52
N ARG A 41 20.46 3.53 7.25
CA ARG A 41 21.93 3.60 7.25
C ARG A 41 22.45 2.92 5.99
N GLN A 42 23.54 3.42 5.40
CA GLN A 42 24.07 2.90 4.12
C GLN A 42 24.42 1.41 4.18
N ASP A 43 24.75 0.88 5.37
CA ASP A 43 25.34 -0.45 5.53
C ASP A 43 24.42 -1.43 6.28
N ILE A 44 23.18 -1.02 6.58
CA ILE A 44 22.22 -1.84 7.33
C ILE A 44 20.84 -1.70 6.71
N ASP A 45 20.18 -2.83 6.46
CA ASP A 45 18.79 -2.88 6.00
C ASP A 45 17.80 -2.57 7.15
N THR A 46 17.97 -1.41 7.77
CA THR A 46 17.10 -0.89 8.81
C THR A 46 16.37 0.35 8.32
N GLY A 47 15.15 0.53 8.80
CA GLY A 47 14.35 1.70 8.48
C GLY A 47 13.55 1.62 7.17
N ILE A 48 13.56 0.48 6.49
CA ILE A 48 12.62 0.18 5.39
C ILE A 48 11.65 -0.89 5.90
N TYR A 49 10.36 -0.58 5.90
CA TYR A 49 9.31 -1.58 6.14
C TYR A 49 8.48 -1.73 4.88
N PHE A 50 8.50 -2.93 4.29
CA PHE A 50 7.69 -3.25 3.13
C PHE A 50 6.47 -4.07 3.56
N HIS A 51 5.30 -3.72 3.04
CA HIS A 51 4.08 -4.49 3.23
C HIS A 51 3.23 -4.47 1.96
N ARG A 52 2.82 -5.65 1.50
CA ARG A 52 1.84 -5.82 0.43
C ARG A 52 0.57 -6.46 1.02
N PRO A 53 -0.52 -5.69 1.22
CA PRO A 53 -1.80 -6.26 1.62
C PRO A 53 -2.35 -7.14 0.50
N GLN A 54 -3.01 -8.24 0.87
CA GLN A 54 -3.78 -9.05 -0.08
C GLN A 54 -4.98 -8.27 -0.62
N ALA A 55 -5.38 -8.52 -1.87
CA ALA A 55 -6.54 -7.86 -2.49
C ALA A 55 -7.83 -8.00 -1.67
N ASP A 56 -8.02 -9.15 -1.01
CA ASP A 56 -9.17 -9.41 -0.13
C ASP A 56 -9.27 -8.41 1.01
N PHE A 57 -8.14 -7.98 1.56
CA PHE A 57 -8.10 -6.99 2.63
C PHE A 57 -8.60 -5.64 2.11
N ILE A 58 -8.11 -5.20 0.94
CA ILE A 58 -8.49 -3.94 0.31
C ILE A 58 -9.99 -3.92 -0.03
N THR A 59 -10.49 -5.03 -0.58
CA THR A 59 -11.90 -5.18 -0.94
C THR A 59 -12.81 -5.14 0.28
N LYS A 60 -12.45 -5.85 1.36
CA LYS A 60 -13.21 -5.83 2.63
C LYS A 60 -13.18 -4.44 3.29
N PHE A 61 -12.02 -3.79 3.30
CA PHE A 61 -11.87 -2.47 3.90
C PHE A 61 -12.62 -1.39 3.10
N GLN A 62 -12.67 -1.51 1.77
CA GLN A 62 -13.51 -0.67 0.91
C GLN A 62 -15.01 -0.83 1.17
N GLY A 63 -15.48 -2.04 1.50
CA GLY A 63 -16.90 -2.29 1.80
C GLY A 63 -17.34 -1.79 3.18
N MET A 64 -16.41 -1.47 4.07
CA MET A 64 -16.66 -0.90 5.40
C MET A 64 -16.70 0.64 5.42
N LEU A 65 -16.29 1.30 4.34
CA LEU A 65 -16.20 2.76 4.18
C LEU A 65 -17.22 3.28 3.17
#